data_AF-A0A8J7SJ75-F1
#
_entry.id   AF-A0A8J7SJ75-F1
#
_cell.length_a   1.000
_cell.length_b   1.000
_cell.length_c   1.000
_cell.angle_alpha   90.00
_cell.angle_beta   90.00
_cell.angle_gamma   90.00
#
_symmetry.space_group_name_H-M   'P 1'
#
loop_
_entity.id
_entity.type
_entity.pdbx_description
1 polymer ?
#
loop_
_entity_poly.entity_id
_entity_poly.type
_entity_poly.pdbx_seq_one_letter_code
_entity_poly.pdbx_strand_id
1 'polypeptide(L)'
;MYNTLILIDPSTQINSDTLAAAMKKAFASSENQSPELIRQGNQLTLTWPSFTLNLNLADDSHILEESRELAAMFAQSHAKEHAIASCSTRVEIHSSEDPSMAHFNDFCFAVSAIEQLGTVYTFDSGTGKFLNLETLENKPLPATSPVISPATSLGSTWVYIIIAVIIISLAIAKMSFGQTSTSSPSPDSDKKMHSEAFAKVVNELEASGYFSHLAPDKQISVKKYLIEAGYFFPEETERVFSADAEDLAEIGVFEFIGQISPALAARGVYLPTREQALRPMRKLDESTGEVITYTPTRLVLDDTLPDDGDVNYLRPCKESPNRDSEVYEVQIGRHTQLIISDSFPSELIWEAAINHTIIFLNKLLEDANSEDRAYGLYADNDAHIVLLSPQQFTLIQKGNLIPDGEKPWEARLINISQ
;
A
#
# COMPACT_ATOMS: atom_id res chain seq x y z
N MET A 1 -6.67 15.60 -8.25
CA MET A 1 -6.14 16.86 -7.67
C MET A 1 -5.06 16.47 -6.69
N TYR A 2 -3.88 17.07 -6.81
CA TYR A 2 -2.75 16.77 -5.94
C TYR A 2 -2.69 17.80 -4.81
N ASN A 3 -2.46 17.32 -3.58
CA ASN A 3 -2.36 18.14 -2.39
C ASN A 3 -1.34 17.54 -1.42
N THR A 4 -0.36 18.32 -0.98
CA THR A 4 0.57 17.90 0.07
C THR A 4 1.05 19.09 0.88
N LEU A 5 1.42 18.83 2.13
CA LEU A 5 2.03 19.79 3.04
C LEU A 5 3.49 19.39 3.26
N ILE A 6 4.44 20.29 3.02
CA ILE A 6 5.86 20.04 3.27
C ILE A 6 6.30 20.91 4.44
N LEU A 7 6.40 20.32 5.63
CA LEU A 7 6.83 21.02 6.84
C LEU A 7 8.36 21.24 6.80
N ILE A 8 8.80 22.46 7.08
CA ILE A 8 10.21 22.84 6.99
C ILE A 8 10.84 22.74 8.38
N ASP A 9 11.86 21.89 8.53
CA ASP A 9 12.61 21.78 9.79
C ASP A 9 13.23 23.14 10.15
N PRO A 10 13.23 23.57 11.43
CA PRO A 10 13.79 24.87 11.83
C PRO A 10 15.27 25.07 11.49
N SER A 11 16.03 23.99 11.25
CA SER A 11 17.42 24.06 10.79
C SER A 11 17.57 24.34 9.28
N THR A 12 16.49 24.19 8.52
CA THR A 12 16.42 24.40 7.07
C THR A 12 15.92 25.79 6.74
N GLN A 13 16.64 26.52 5.90
CA GLN A 13 16.24 27.86 5.46
C GLN A 13 15.68 27.80 4.03
N ILE A 14 14.35 27.71 3.92
CA ILE A 14 13.64 27.84 2.65
C ILE A 14 12.85 29.15 2.67
N ASN A 15 13.11 30.01 1.68
CA ASN A 15 12.32 31.20 1.41
C ASN A 15 11.80 31.17 -0.04
N SER A 16 10.98 32.16 -0.41
CA SER A 16 10.38 32.20 -1.75
C SER A 16 11.39 32.40 -2.89
N ASP A 17 12.58 32.95 -2.63
CA ASP A 17 13.67 33.01 -3.62
C ASP A 17 14.30 31.63 -3.85
N THR A 18 14.66 30.93 -2.78
CA THR A 18 15.27 29.59 -2.88
C THR A 18 14.30 28.58 -3.47
N LEU A 19 13.01 28.68 -3.11
CA LEU A 19 11.96 27.84 -3.67
C LEU A 19 11.79 28.09 -5.18
N ALA A 20 11.76 29.34 -5.62
CA ALA A 20 11.63 29.67 -7.05
C ALA A 20 12.86 29.21 -7.85
N ALA A 21 14.06 29.33 -7.28
CA ALA A 21 15.28 28.84 -7.90
C ALA A 21 15.28 27.31 -8.03
N ALA A 22 14.81 26.59 -7.01
CA ALA A 22 14.67 25.13 -7.05
C ALA A 22 13.70 24.69 -8.15
N MET A 23 12.51 25.30 -8.22
CA MET A 23 11.53 25.00 -9.26
C MET A 23 12.10 25.27 -10.67
N LYS A 24 12.73 26.42 -10.89
CA LYS A 24 13.37 26.71 -12.18
C LYS A 24 14.41 25.67 -12.56
N LYS A 25 15.22 25.21 -11.60
CA LYS A 25 16.24 24.19 -11.82
C LYS A 25 15.61 22.84 -12.15
N ALA A 26 14.61 22.41 -11.38
CA ALA A 26 13.94 21.13 -11.55
C ALA A 26 13.30 20.99 -12.94
N PHE A 27 12.69 22.06 -13.45
CA PHE A 27 12.00 22.05 -14.74
C PHE A 27 12.84 22.59 -15.91
N ALA A 28 14.12 22.94 -15.70
CA ALA A 28 14.99 23.40 -16.78
C ALA A 28 15.36 22.30 -17.78
N SER A 29 15.32 21.03 -17.34
CA SER A 29 15.68 19.86 -18.13
C SER A 29 14.49 19.01 -18.55
N SER A 30 13.25 19.45 -18.33
CA SER A 30 12.10 18.68 -18.79
C SER A 30 12.10 18.64 -20.33
N GLU A 31 12.13 17.44 -20.90
CA GLU A 31 11.95 17.27 -22.35
C GLU A 31 10.53 17.68 -22.80
N ASN A 32 9.58 17.65 -21.86
CA ASN A 32 8.24 18.20 -21.99
C ASN A 32 8.22 19.73 -21.92
N GLN A 33 7.06 20.32 -22.25
CA GLN A 33 6.83 21.76 -22.16
C GLN A 33 7.08 22.26 -20.73
N SER A 34 8.16 23.02 -20.53
CA SER A 34 8.47 23.63 -19.24
C SER A 34 7.34 24.57 -18.79
N PRO A 35 6.92 24.52 -17.52
CA PRO A 35 5.89 25.42 -17.00
C PRO A 35 6.35 26.87 -17.04
N GLU A 36 5.40 27.77 -17.22
CA GLU A 36 5.61 29.18 -16.87
C GLU A 36 5.59 29.31 -15.34
N LEU A 37 6.68 29.84 -14.75
CA LEU A 37 6.77 30.11 -13.32
C LEU A 37 6.47 31.58 -13.04
N ILE A 38 5.38 31.82 -12.30
CA ILE A 38 4.97 33.14 -11.80
C ILE A 38 5.18 33.15 -10.29
N ARG A 39 5.77 34.22 -9.75
CA ARG A 39 5.93 34.40 -8.30
C ARG A 39 5.28 35.70 -7.84
N GLN A 40 4.54 35.62 -6.74
CA GLN A 40 3.87 36.73 -6.08
C GLN A 40 4.07 36.61 -4.56
N GLY A 41 5.10 37.28 -4.05
CA GLY A 41 5.47 37.17 -2.63
C GLY A 41 5.90 35.75 -2.25
N ASN A 42 5.13 35.12 -1.34
CA ASN A 42 5.33 33.75 -0.88
C ASN A 42 4.61 32.70 -1.72
N GLN A 43 3.81 33.12 -2.70
CA GLN A 43 3.14 32.22 -3.62
C GLN A 43 3.93 32.07 -4.93
N LEU A 44 4.09 30.83 -5.37
CA LEU A 44 4.60 30.47 -6.69
C LEU A 44 3.52 29.68 -7.43
N THR A 45 3.37 29.95 -8.71
CA THR A 45 2.45 29.21 -9.59
C THR A 45 3.23 28.73 -10.82
N LEU A 46 3.22 27.42 -11.03
CA LEU A 46 3.71 26.76 -12.24
C LEU A 46 2.51 26.51 -13.16
N THR A 47 2.57 26.98 -14.41
CA THR A 47 1.46 26.91 -15.35
C THR A 47 1.85 26.16 -16.61
N TRP A 48 1.09 25.11 -16.93
CA TRP A 48 1.06 24.41 -18.21
C TRP A 48 -0.25 24.73 -18.94
N PRO A 49 -0.41 24.40 -20.23
CA PRO A 49 -1.65 24.71 -20.98
C PRO A 49 -2.93 24.15 -20.35
N SER A 50 -2.86 22.97 -19.72
CA SER A 50 -4.00 22.25 -19.16
C SER A 50 -3.95 22.09 -17.64
N PHE A 51 -2.92 22.61 -16.97
CA PHE A 51 -2.65 22.28 -15.58
C PHE A 51 -1.91 23.40 -14.86
N THR A 52 -2.21 23.56 -13.57
CA THR A 52 -1.55 24.52 -12.69
C THR A 52 -1.14 23.85 -11.40
N LEU A 53 0.06 24.15 -10.93
CA LEU A 53 0.56 23.76 -9.63
C LEU A 53 0.92 25.00 -8.83
N ASN A 54 0.32 25.15 -7.66
CA ASN A 54 0.54 26.30 -6.79
C ASN A 54 1.30 25.84 -5.55
N LEU A 55 2.29 26.63 -5.16
CA LEU A 55 3.11 26.43 -3.99
C LEU A 55 3.01 27.69 -3.13
N ASN A 56 2.53 27.56 -1.91
CA ASN A 56 2.41 28.66 -0.94
C ASN A 56 3.35 28.43 0.24
N LEU A 57 4.33 29.31 0.44
CA LEU A 57 5.18 29.28 1.62
C LEU A 57 4.48 29.98 2.79
N ALA A 58 3.93 29.19 3.70
CA ALA A 58 3.16 29.65 4.85
C ALA A 58 4.02 29.66 6.13
N ASP A 59 4.01 30.79 6.84
CA ASP A 59 4.74 31.03 8.10
C ASP A 59 3.86 31.66 9.20
N ASP A 60 2.53 31.53 9.06
CA ASP A 60 1.57 32.02 10.04
C ASP A 60 1.71 31.30 11.39
N SER A 61 1.37 31.99 12.48
CA SER A 61 1.49 31.43 13.84
C SER A 61 0.73 30.13 14.10
N HIS A 62 -0.35 29.85 13.34
CA HIS A 62 -1.13 28.62 13.48
C HIS A 62 -0.42 27.40 12.89
N ILE A 63 0.54 27.58 11.98
CA ILE A 63 1.30 26.49 11.34
C ILE A 63 2.09 25.70 12.39
N LEU A 64 2.61 26.36 13.42
CA LEU A 64 3.30 25.69 14.52
C LEU A 64 2.35 24.80 15.32
N GLU A 65 1.11 25.24 15.53
CA GLU A 65 0.13 24.45 16.26
C GLU A 65 -0.32 23.23 15.43
N GLU A 66 -0.63 23.44 14.15
CA GLU A 66 -0.99 22.35 13.24
C GLU A 66 0.15 21.33 13.11
N SER A 67 1.41 21.78 13.09
CA SER A 67 2.57 20.88 13.04
C SER A 67 2.69 20.00 14.28
N ARG A 68 2.31 20.51 15.47
CA ARG A 68 2.24 19.72 16.71
C ARG A 68 1.12 18.69 16.65
N GLU A 69 -0.03 19.07 16.13
CA GLU A 69 -1.16 18.16 15.95
C GLU A 69 -0.81 17.03 14.98
N LEU A 70 -0.22 17.37 13.82
CA LEU A 70 0.25 16.40 12.84
C LEU A 70 1.29 15.44 13.42
N ALA A 71 2.26 15.96 14.18
CA ALA A 71 3.27 15.13 14.84
C ALA A 71 2.62 14.13 15.82
N ALA A 72 1.73 14.61 16.68
CA ALA A 72 1.08 13.79 17.70
C ALA A 72 0.15 12.73 17.12
N MET A 73 -0.48 13.00 15.98
CA MET A 73 -1.41 12.08 15.33
C MET A 73 -0.74 11.09 14.39
N PHE A 74 0.22 11.56 13.58
CA PHE A 74 0.73 10.81 12.42
C PHE A 74 2.22 10.47 12.50
N ALA A 75 2.96 11.05 13.44
CA ALA A 75 4.35 10.72 13.71
C ALA A 75 4.56 10.21 15.14
N GLN A 76 3.49 9.75 15.80
CA GLN A 76 3.56 9.27 17.18
C GLN A 76 4.59 8.15 17.32
N SER A 77 5.51 8.30 18.27
CA SER A 77 6.60 7.34 18.52
C SER A 77 7.68 7.28 17.43
N HIS A 78 7.59 8.12 16.39
CA HIS A 78 8.65 8.23 15.40
C HIS A 78 9.81 9.06 15.96
N ALA A 79 11.06 8.74 15.60
CA ALA A 79 12.24 9.46 16.07
C ALA A 79 12.25 10.96 15.69
N LYS A 80 11.40 11.35 14.74
CA LYS A 80 11.26 12.73 14.22
C LYS A 80 10.02 13.46 14.75
N GLU A 81 9.21 12.86 15.62
CA GLU A 81 7.99 13.46 16.18
C GLU A 81 8.24 14.90 16.70
N HIS A 82 9.26 15.07 17.54
CA HIS A 82 9.61 16.38 18.10
C HIS A 82 10.07 17.39 17.06
N ALA A 83 10.78 16.95 16.02
CA ALA A 83 11.26 17.84 14.97
C ALA A 83 10.08 18.35 14.12
N ILE A 84 9.18 17.45 13.73
CA ILE A 84 7.92 17.77 13.06
C ILE A 84 7.09 18.76 13.90
N ALA A 85 6.92 18.48 15.19
CA ALA A 85 6.17 19.34 16.10
C ALA A 85 6.77 20.74 16.31
N SER A 86 8.01 20.95 15.87
CA SER A 86 8.73 22.23 15.99
C SER A 86 8.68 23.09 14.72
N CYS A 87 8.17 22.55 13.61
CA CYS A 87 8.06 23.26 12.35
C CYS A 87 7.09 24.45 12.48
N SER A 88 7.56 25.66 12.18
CA SER A 88 6.75 26.89 12.16
C SER A 88 6.51 27.42 10.75
N THR A 89 6.95 26.67 9.74
CA THR A 89 6.88 27.07 8.33
C THR A 89 6.62 25.83 7.49
N ARG A 90 5.81 25.96 6.43
CA ARG A 90 5.55 24.88 5.48
C ARG A 90 5.38 25.39 4.06
N VAL A 91 5.55 24.50 3.08
CA VAL A 91 5.08 24.71 1.71
C VAL A 91 3.78 23.94 1.53
N GLU A 92 2.72 24.63 1.16
CA GLU A 92 1.44 24.04 0.79
C GLU A 92 1.41 23.91 -0.73
N ILE A 93 1.20 22.69 -1.24
CA ILE A 93 1.15 22.43 -2.67
C ILE A 93 -0.26 22.01 -3.03
N HIS A 94 -0.87 22.71 -3.99
CA HIS A 94 -2.18 22.35 -4.52
C HIS A 94 -2.23 22.49 -6.05
N SER A 95 -2.86 21.53 -6.72
CA SER A 95 -3.01 21.54 -8.18
C SER A 95 -4.43 21.84 -8.65
N SER A 96 -4.59 22.15 -9.94
CA SER A 96 -5.87 21.98 -10.62
C SER A 96 -6.22 20.50 -10.81
N GLU A 97 -7.41 20.21 -11.34
CA GLU A 97 -7.78 18.84 -11.74
C GLU A 97 -6.84 18.32 -12.83
N ASP A 98 -6.49 17.04 -12.73
CA ASP A 98 -5.72 16.30 -13.73
C ASP A 98 -6.31 14.88 -13.84
N PRO A 99 -7.45 14.73 -14.52
CA PRO A 99 -8.15 13.46 -14.60
C PRO A 99 -7.38 12.39 -15.38
N SER A 100 -6.44 12.79 -16.24
CA SER A 100 -5.57 11.91 -17.01
C SER A 100 -4.27 11.55 -16.29
N MET A 101 -4.02 12.16 -15.12
CA MET A 101 -2.75 12.04 -14.38
C MET A 101 -1.50 12.41 -15.21
N ALA A 102 -1.66 13.25 -16.23
CA ALA A 102 -0.58 13.61 -17.16
C ALA A 102 0.53 14.44 -16.50
N HIS A 103 0.23 15.07 -15.36
CA HIS A 103 1.11 15.94 -14.59
C HIS A 103 1.42 15.37 -13.19
N PHE A 104 1.18 14.08 -12.96
CA PHE A 104 1.56 13.42 -11.72
C PHE A 104 3.08 13.51 -11.47
N ASN A 105 3.89 13.21 -12.50
CA ASN A 105 5.34 13.27 -12.39
C ASN A 105 5.85 14.70 -12.17
N ASP A 106 5.19 15.71 -12.77
CA ASP A 106 5.52 17.12 -12.53
C ASP A 106 5.29 17.50 -11.06
N PHE A 107 4.20 17.03 -10.45
CA PHE A 107 3.96 17.20 -9.02
C PHE A 107 5.06 16.53 -8.17
N CYS A 108 5.43 15.29 -8.48
CA CYS A 108 6.50 14.57 -7.79
C CYS A 108 7.86 15.29 -7.91
N PHE A 109 8.17 15.83 -9.09
CA PHE A 109 9.40 16.62 -9.29
C PHE A 109 9.42 17.90 -8.46
N ALA A 110 8.30 18.59 -8.33
CA ALA A 110 8.21 19.76 -7.47
C ALA A 110 8.45 19.40 -5.99
N VAL A 111 7.86 18.30 -5.50
CA VAL A 111 8.09 17.80 -4.13
C VAL A 111 9.57 17.45 -3.94
N SER A 112 10.14 16.64 -4.83
CA SER A 112 11.56 16.22 -4.78
C SER A 112 12.52 17.42 -4.78
N ALA A 113 12.23 18.44 -5.59
CA ALA A 113 13.05 19.65 -5.65
C ALA A 113 13.05 20.45 -4.34
N ILE A 114 11.97 20.38 -3.55
CA ILE A 114 11.89 21.01 -2.22
C ILE A 114 12.65 20.18 -1.20
N GLU A 115 12.54 18.85 -1.25
CA GLU A 115 13.29 17.94 -0.38
C GLU A 115 14.81 18.06 -0.57
N GLN A 116 15.26 18.45 -1.76
CA GLN A 116 16.67 18.73 -2.02
C GLN A 116 17.18 20.04 -1.38
N LEU A 117 16.30 20.95 -0.93
CA LEU A 117 16.69 22.21 -0.30
C LEU A 117 17.14 22.04 1.16
N GLY A 118 16.82 20.92 1.82
CA GLY A 118 17.22 20.67 3.20
C GLY A 118 16.41 19.57 3.88
N THR A 119 16.33 19.61 5.20
CA THR A 119 15.47 18.71 5.98
C THR A 119 14.04 19.25 5.98
N VAL A 120 13.12 18.47 5.42
CA VAL A 120 11.69 18.76 5.36
C VAL A 120 10.90 17.47 5.60
N TYR A 121 9.63 17.59 5.99
CA TYR A 121 8.74 16.48 6.25
C TYR A 121 7.51 16.56 5.34
N THR A 122 7.42 15.66 4.37
CA THR A 122 6.37 15.65 3.35
C THR A 122 5.18 14.87 3.86
N PHE A 123 4.06 15.55 4.11
CA PHE A 123 2.82 14.99 4.63
C PHE A 123 1.75 14.93 3.54
N ASP A 124 1.25 13.72 3.27
CA ASP A 124 0.10 13.51 2.41
C ASP A 124 -1.19 13.53 3.24
N SER A 125 -1.96 14.61 3.07
CA SER A 125 -3.24 14.78 3.75
C SER A 125 -4.32 13.78 3.33
N GLY A 126 -4.18 13.15 2.14
CA GLY A 126 -5.14 12.16 1.65
C GLY A 126 -5.00 10.83 2.38
N THR A 127 -3.77 10.36 2.57
CA THR A 127 -3.48 9.09 3.26
C THR A 127 -3.21 9.26 4.76
N GLY A 128 -2.95 10.47 5.24
CA GLY A 128 -2.57 10.73 6.63
C GLY A 128 -1.18 10.19 6.97
N LYS A 129 -0.26 10.16 6.00
CA LYS A 129 1.09 9.60 6.17
C LYS A 129 2.16 10.62 5.81
N PHE A 130 3.31 10.53 6.48
CA PHE A 130 4.52 11.20 6.03
C PHE A 130 5.27 10.34 5.02
N LEU A 131 5.52 10.87 3.83
CA LEU A 131 6.05 10.12 2.69
C LEU A 131 7.57 9.89 2.77
N ASN A 132 8.29 10.70 3.54
CA ASN A 132 9.76 10.73 3.53
C ASN A 132 10.41 10.45 4.89
N LEU A 133 9.67 9.91 5.87
CA LEU A 133 10.22 9.64 7.20
C LEU A 133 11.31 8.56 7.18
N GLU A 134 11.06 7.46 6.46
CA GLU A 134 11.99 6.32 6.38
C GLU A 134 13.30 6.67 5.66
N THR A 135 13.22 7.51 4.62
CA THR A 135 14.40 7.97 3.87
C THR A 135 15.29 8.89 4.73
N LEU A 136 14.70 9.65 5.66
CA LEU A 136 15.41 10.52 6.59
C LEU A 136 16.12 9.77 7.72
N GLU A 137 15.75 8.53 8.04
CA GLU A 137 16.45 7.72 9.05
C GLU A 137 17.80 7.22 8.56
N ASN A 138 17.93 7.00 7.25
CA ASN A 138 19.14 6.46 6.63
C ASN A 138 20.15 7.55 6.21
N LYS A 139 19.78 8.83 6.28
CA LYS A 139 20.68 9.94 5.94
C LYS A 139 21.57 10.26 7.15
N PRO A 140 22.91 10.19 7.03
CA PRO A 140 23.80 10.45 8.15
C PRO A 140 23.56 11.85 8.72
N LEU A 141 23.28 11.92 10.02
CA LEU A 141 22.99 13.19 10.69
C LEU A 141 24.14 14.18 10.45
N PRO A 142 23.86 15.41 9.99
CA PRO A 142 24.86 16.48 10.05
C PRO A 142 25.23 16.71 11.52
N ALA A 143 26.53 16.92 11.81
CA ALA A 143 27.03 17.06 13.16
C ALA A 143 26.32 18.21 13.90
N THR A 144 25.49 17.90 14.91
CA THR A 144 24.66 18.87 15.63
C THR A 144 25.32 19.39 16.92
N SER A 145 25.01 20.66 17.21
CA SER A 145 25.23 21.39 18.47
C SER A 145 24.14 21.03 19.52
N PRO A 146 24.24 21.45 20.81
CA PRO A 146 23.64 20.73 21.92
C PRO A 146 22.12 20.93 22.09
N VAL A 147 21.50 19.84 22.54
CA VAL A 147 20.06 19.62 22.76
C VAL A 147 19.54 20.36 24.00
N ILE A 148 18.38 21.02 23.87
CA ILE A 148 17.59 21.57 24.98
C ILE A 148 16.47 20.57 25.33
N SER A 149 16.31 20.23 26.61
CA SER A 149 15.31 19.27 27.11
C SER A 149 13.87 19.85 27.13
N PRO A 150 12.82 19.04 26.86
CA PRO A 150 11.44 19.50 26.93
C PRO A 150 10.82 19.30 28.33
N ALA A 151 9.87 20.20 28.66
CA ALA A 151 9.05 20.19 29.86
C ALA A 151 7.79 19.33 29.70
N THR A 152 7.23 18.87 30.82
CA THR A 152 6.14 17.89 30.92
C THR A 152 4.71 18.46 30.82
N SER A 153 3.88 17.69 30.08
CA SER A 153 2.44 17.36 30.25
C SER A 153 1.34 18.44 30.24
N LEU A 154 0.27 18.20 29.45
CA LEU A 154 -1.13 18.00 29.88
C LEU A 154 -2.10 17.89 28.68
N GLY A 155 -3.11 17.01 28.73
CA GLY A 155 -4.37 17.22 28.01
C GLY A 155 -5.06 16.05 27.30
N SER A 156 -5.33 14.91 27.96
CA SER A 156 -6.03 13.74 27.40
C SER A 156 -7.55 13.87 27.21
N THR A 157 -8.11 15.09 27.15
CA THR A 157 -9.57 15.30 27.11
C THR A 157 -10.11 15.65 25.72
N TRP A 158 -9.25 16.09 24.80
CA TRP A 158 -9.67 16.56 23.46
C TRP A 158 -9.81 15.45 22.41
N VAL A 159 -9.06 14.35 22.56
CA VAL A 159 -9.08 13.19 21.64
C VAL A 159 -10.48 12.55 21.56
N TYR A 160 -11.22 12.50 22.68
CA TYR A 160 -12.56 11.92 22.70
C TYR A 160 -13.63 12.77 22.01
N ILE A 161 -13.42 14.09 21.89
CA ILE A 161 -14.37 15.00 21.23
C ILE A 161 -14.24 14.88 19.71
N ILE A 162 -13.02 14.70 19.19
CA ILE A 162 -12.76 14.58 17.75
C ILE A 162 -13.30 13.25 17.19
N ILE A 163 -13.11 12.13 17.91
CA ILE A 163 -13.67 10.83 17.51
C ILE A 163 -15.21 10.88 17.44
N ALA A 164 -15.87 11.59 18.37
CA ALA A 164 -17.32 11.74 18.36
C ALA A 164 -17.84 12.53 17.14
N VAL A 165 -17.09 13.54 16.68
CA VAL A 165 -17.48 14.36 15.50
C VAL A 165 -17.34 13.57 14.19
N ILE A 166 -16.33 12.73 14.05
CA ILE A 166 -16.13 11.89 12.86
C ILE A 166 -17.26 10.85 12.71
N ILE A 167 -17.68 10.22 13.81
CA ILE A 167 -18.78 9.26 13.82
C ILE A 167 -20.12 9.91 13.44
N ILE A 168 -20.36 11.15 13.90
CA ILE A 168 -21.60 11.90 13.56
C ILE A 168 -21.61 12.31 12.08
N SER A 169 -20.48 12.70 11.52
CA SER A 169 -20.38 13.08 10.09
C SER A 169 -20.65 11.89 9.15
N LEU A 170 -20.18 10.69 9.50
CA LEU A 170 -20.45 9.45 8.75
C LEU A 170 -21.93 9.03 8.83
N ALA A 171 -22.61 9.30 9.95
CA ALA A 171 -24.03 9.04 10.10
C ALA A 171 -24.90 9.99 9.24
N ILE A 172 -24.48 11.25 9.06
CA ILE A 172 -25.19 12.26 8.25
C ILE A 172 -25.04 11.97 6.76
N ALA A 173 -23.87 11.50 6.30
CA ALA A 173 -23.66 11.13 4.89
C ALA A 173 -24.58 9.98 4.41
N LYS A 174 -25.02 9.10 5.32
CA LYS A 174 -25.96 7.99 5.02
C LYS A 174 -27.43 8.44 4.86
N MET A 175 -27.79 9.65 5.27
CA MET A 175 -29.18 10.14 5.23
C MET A 175 -29.57 10.86 3.92
N SER A 176 -28.63 11.06 2.98
CA SER A 176 -28.88 11.86 1.76
C SER A 176 -29.26 11.10 0.50
N PHE A 177 -29.38 9.77 0.51
CA PHE A 177 -29.91 9.03 -0.65
C PHE A 177 -31.41 8.68 -0.47
N GLY A 178 -32.25 9.51 -1.08
CA GLY A 178 -33.70 9.37 -1.07
C GLY A 178 -34.21 8.18 -1.90
N GLN A 179 -35.14 7.41 -1.32
CA GLN A 179 -35.91 6.38 -2.01
C GLN A 179 -37.26 6.93 -2.51
N THR A 180 -37.60 6.58 -3.75
CA THR A 180 -38.96 6.69 -4.30
C THR A 180 -39.80 5.50 -3.85
N SER A 181 -41.02 5.77 -3.39
CA SER A 181 -41.90 4.82 -2.73
C SER A 181 -42.73 3.96 -3.68
N THR A 182 -42.55 2.65 -3.61
CA THR A 182 -43.61 1.66 -3.86
C THR A 182 -43.69 0.73 -2.65
N SER A 183 -44.90 0.28 -2.31
CA SER A 183 -45.23 -0.43 -1.08
C SER A 183 -44.55 -1.81 -1.01
N SER A 184 -43.39 -1.84 -0.37
CA SER A 184 -42.59 -3.00 -0.01
C SER A 184 -42.50 -3.11 1.51
N PRO A 185 -42.17 -4.29 2.07
CA PRO A 185 -41.96 -4.48 3.52
C PRO A 185 -41.08 -3.38 4.12
N SER A 186 -41.37 -3.01 5.37
CA SER A 186 -40.66 -1.93 6.07
C SER A 186 -39.15 -2.17 6.04
N PRO A 187 -38.33 -1.18 5.64
CA PRO A 187 -36.87 -1.31 5.55
C PRO A 187 -36.18 -1.80 6.84
N ASP A 188 -36.84 -1.66 7.99
CA ASP A 188 -36.29 -2.04 9.30
C ASP A 188 -36.39 -3.55 9.58
N SER A 189 -37.38 -4.26 9.02
CA SER A 189 -37.47 -5.72 9.23
C SER A 189 -36.39 -6.48 8.47
N ASP A 190 -36.09 -6.04 7.25
CA ASP A 190 -35.11 -6.71 6.38
C ASP A 190 -33.68 -6.51 6.89
N LYS A 191 -33.36 -5.30 7.39
CA LYS A 191 -32.07 -5.02 8.05
C LYS A 191 -31.85 -5.89 9.29
N LYS A 192 -32.88 -6.06 10.12
CA LYS A 192 -32.79 -6.88 11.33
C LYS A 192 -32.56 -8.36 11.00
N MET A 193 -33.33 -8.90 10.05
CA MET A 193 -33.18 -10.30 9.64
C MET A 193 -31.79 -10.55 9.02
N HIS A 194 -31.29 -9.62 8.21
CA HIS A 194 -29.95 -9.70 7.64
C HIS A 194 -28.86 -9.69 8.73
N SER A 195 -28.95 -8.78 9.71
CA SER A 195 -28.01 -8.70 10.82
C SER A 195 -27.99 -9.97 11.69
N GLU A 196 -29.15 -10.57 11.97
CA GLU A 196 -29.25 -11.84 12.71
C GLU A 196 -28.61 -13.01 11.94
N ALA A 197 -28.83 -13.07 10.62
CA ALA A 197 -28.22 -14.08 9.78
C ALA A 197 -26.69 -13.91 9.68
N PHE A 198 -26.20 -12.66 9.62
CA PHE A 198 -24.78 -12.35 9.64
C PHE A 198 -24.13 -12.72 10.96
N ALA A 199 -24.76 -12.36 12.09
CA ALA A 199 -24.30 -12.72 13.43
C ALA A 199 -24.15 -14.24 13.60
N LYS A 200 -25.06 -15.03 13.02
CA LYS A 200 -24.95 -16.48 13.03
C LYS A 200 -23.67 -16.97 12.33
N VAL A 201 -23.39 -16.49 11.11
CA VAL A 201 -22.19 -16.89 10.37
C VAL A 201 -20.92 -16.40 11.04
N VAL A 202 -20.91 -15.19 11.61
CA VAL A 202 -19.76 -14.66 12.37
C VAL A 202 -19.44 -15.54 13.59
N ASN A 203 -20.46 -16.04 14.30
CA ASN A 203 -20.25 -16.96 15.42
C ASN A 203 -19.73 -18.34 14.96
N GLU A 204 -20.17 -18.82 13.79
CA GLU A 204 -19.63 -20.05 13.19
C GLU A 204 -18.18 -19.87 12.74
N LEU A 205 -17.82 -18.70 12.19
CA LEU A 205 -16.45 -18.33 11.86
C LEU A 205 -15.57 -18.29 13.12
N GLU A 206 -16.02 -17.66 14.19
CA GLU A 206 -15.32 -17.66 15.49
C GLU A 206 -15.06 -19.09 16.00
N ALA A 207 -16.08 -19.95 15.97
CA ALA A 207 -15.95 -21.34 16.40
C ALA A 207 -14.94 -22.14 15.55
N SER A 208 -14.72 -21.74 14.29
CA SER A 208 -13.70 -22.30 13.39
C SER A 208 -12.33 -21.64 13.51
N GLY A 209 -12.10 -20.80 14.51
CA GLY A 209 -10.81 -20.14 14.76
C GLY A 209 -10.54 -18.91 13.87
N TYR A 210 -11.54 -18.34 13.21
CA TYR A 210 -11.34 -17.20 12.30
C TYR A 210 -10.66 -15.99 12.98
N PHE A 211 -10.93 -15.74 14.27
CA PHE A 211 -10.37 -14.61 15.02
C PHE A 211 -9.26 -15.00 16.00
N SER A 212 -8.80 -16.25 16.00
CA SER A 212 -7.94 -16.81 17.06
C SER A 212 -6.58 -16.12 17.21
N HIS A 213 -6.09 -15.50 16.13
CA HIS A 213 -4.82 -14.75 16.10
C HIS A 213 -4.94 -13.32 16.63
N LEU A 214 -6.15 -12.78 16.77
CA LEU A 214 -6.36 -11.41 17.24
C LEU A 214 -6.40 -11.34 18.77
N ALA A 215 -5.99 -10.19 19.32
CA ALA A 215 -6.17 -9.90 20.74
C ALA A 215 -7.67 -9.91 21.15
N PRO A 216 -8.04 -10.36 22.36
CA PRO A 216 -9.45 -10.55 22.74
C PRO A 216 -10.35 -9.31 22.60
N ASP A 217 -9.82 -8.13 22.90
CA ASP A 217 -10.51 -6.85 22.72
C ASP A 217 -10.74 -6.53 21.22
N LYS A 218 -9.74 -6.78 20.37
CA LYS A 218 -9.85 -6.66 18.92
C LYS A 218 -10.84 -7.67 18.33
N GLN A 219 -10.92 -8.89 18.86
CA GLN A 219 -11.94 -9.86 18.43
C GLN A 219 -13.36 -9.32 18.64
N ILE A 220 -13.63 -8.70 19.79
CA ILE A 220 -14.95 -8.13 20.11
C ILE A 220 -15.29 -7.00 19.12
N SER A 221 -14.35 -6.07 18.88
CA SER A 221 -14.60 -4.94 17.98
C SER A 221 -14.78 -5.38 16.53
N VAL A 222 -13.93 -6.29 16.03
CA VAL A 222 -14.01 -6.81 14.66
C VAL A 222 -15.31 -7.59 14.45
N LYS A 223 -15.70 -8.47 15.37
CA LYS A 223 -16.98 -9.20 15.27
C LYS A 223 -18.18 -8.25 15.19
N LYS A 224 -18.19 -7.22 16.05
CA LYS A 224 -19.24 -6.21 16.02
C LYS A 224 -19.29 -5.51 14.66
N TYR A 225 -18.12 -5.09 14.14
CA TYR A 225 -18.02 -4.45 12.84
C TYR A 225 -18.54 -5.35 11.71
N LEU A 226 -18.11 -6.61 11.64
CA LEU A 226 -18.59 -7.57 10.63
C LEU A 226 -20.12 -7.65 10.60
N ILE A 227 -20.77 -7.73 11.77
CA ILE A 227 -22.22 -7.83 11.90
C ILE A 227 -22.94 -6.54 11.50
N GLU A 228 -22.38 -5.37 11.87
CA GLU A 228 -22.98 -4.07 11.58
C GLU A 228 -22.76 -3.63 10.13
N ALA A 229 -21.60 -3.95 9.56
CA ALA A 229 -21.23 -3.63 8.19
C ALA A 229 -21.79 -4.63 7.18
N GLY A 230 -22.03 -5.88 7.58
CA GLY A 230 -22.45 -6.96 6.68
C GLY A 230 -21.33 -7.39 5.72
N TYR A 231 -20.07 -7.32 6.18
CA TYR A 231 -18.89 -7.58 5.35
C TYR A 231 -17.84 -8.40 6.13
N PHE A 232 -17.24 -9.40 5.48
CA PHE A 232 -16.34 -10.36 6.16
C PHE A 232 -14.86 -10.01 6.08
N PHE A 233 -14.43 -9.12 5.18
CA PHE A 233 -13.00 -8.94 4.89
C PHE A 233 -12.47 -7.52 5.14
N PRO A 234 -12.77 -6.87 6.28
CA PRO A 234 -12.07 -5.64 6.60
C PRO A 234 -10.61 -5.95 7.01
N GLU A 235 -9.70 -5.01 6.79
CA GLU A 235 -8.26 -5.18 7.05
C GLU A 235 -7.96 -5.57 8.51
N GLU A 236 -8.80 -5.15 9.45
CA GLU A 236 -8.66 -5.46 10.88
C GLU A 236 -8.79 -6.95 11.19
N THR A 237 -9.32 -7.76 10.26
CA THR A 237 -9.30 -9.23 10.38
C THR A 237 -7.89 -9.81 10.22
N GLU A 238 -6.95 -9.05 9.62
CA GLU A 238 -5.61 -9.50 9.22
C GLU A 238 -5.66 -10.75 8.32
N ARG A 239 -6.74 -10.90 7.54
CA ARG A 239 -6.97 -12.03 6.63
C ARG A 239 -7.05 -11.63 5.17
N VAL A 240 -7.15 -10.35 4.85
CA VAL A 240 -7.20 -9.81 3.49
C VAL A 240 -5.93 -9.00 3.23
N PHE A 241 -5.35 -9.17 2.04
CA PHE A 241 -4.13 -8.50 1.64
C PHE A 241 -4.29 -8.02 0.20
N SER A 242 -3.99 -6.75 -0.05
CA SER A 242 -3.90 -6.21 -1.41
C SER A 242 -2.82 -6.98 -2.17
N ALA A 243 -3.15 -7.42 -3.36
CA ALA A 243 -2.36 -8.29 -4.21
C ALA A 243 -2.44 -7.74 -5.64
N ASP A 244 -1.75 -6.61 -5.84
CA ASP A 244 -1.70 -5.94 -7.13
C ASP A 244 -1.16 -6.90 -8.21
N ALA A 245 -1.94 -7.07 -9.28
CA ALA A 245 -1.65 -8.08 -10.29
C ALA A 245 -0.42 -7.74 -11.12
N GLU A 246 -0.13 -6.45 -11.30
CA GLU A 246 1.06 -5.94 -11.99
C GLU A 246 2.31 -6.20 -11.14
N ASP A 247 2.26 -5.91 -9.84
CA ASP A 247 3.34 -6.27 -8.92
C ASP A 247 3.58 -7.78 -8.91
N LEU A 248 2.52 -8.60 -8.80
CA LEU A 248 2.64 -10.06 -8.80
C LEU A 248 3.19 -10.61 -10.13
N ALA A 249 2.87 -9.94 -11.23
CA ALA A 249 3.39 -10.23 -12.56
C ALA A 249 4.89 -9.92 -12.69
N GLU A 250 5.35 -8.85 -12.04
CA GLU A 250 6.72 -8.32 -12.13
C GLU A 250 7.60 -8.76 -10.95
N ILE A 251 7.46 -10.02 -10.51
CA ILE A 251 8.29 -10.66 -9.46
C ILE A 251 7.92 -10.25 -8.01
N GLY A 252 6.88 -9.44 -7.83
CA GLY A 252 6.34 -9.00 -6.53
C GLY A 252 5.78 -10.12 -5.64
N VAL A 253 5.86 -11.39 -6.04
CA VAL A 253 5.48 -12.55 -5.23
C VAL A 253 6.27 -12.62 -3.92
N PHE A 254 7.55 -12.24 -3.91
CA PHE A 254 8.35 -12.25 -2.67
C PHE A 254 7.96 -11.13 -1.72
N GLU A 255 7.71 -9.94 -2.27
CA GLU A 255 7.24 -8.76 -1.57
C GLU A 255 5.86 -9.04 -0.95
N PHE A 256 4.96 -9.65 -1.72
CA PHE A 256 3.66 -10.10 -1.23
C PHE A 256 3.78 -11.17 -0.13
N ILE A 257 4.68 -12.16 -0.29
CA ILE A 257 4.96 -13.13 0.80
C ILE A 257 5.47 -12.39 2.05
N GLY A 258 6.35 -11.40 1.88
CA GLY A 258 6.83 -10.55 2.96
C GLY A 258 5.70 -9.80 3.67
N GLN A 259 4.75 -9.24 2.91
CA GLN A 259 3.57 -8.54 3.41
C GLN A 259 2.66 -9.44 4.25
N ILE A 260 2.40 -10.68 3.82
CA ILE A 260 1.50 -11.60 4.55
C ILE A 260 2.20 -12.34 5.70
N SER A 261 3.54 -12.38 5.70
CA SER A 261 4.34 -13.17 6.66
C SER A 261 4.07 -12.83 8.14
N PRO A 262 3.93 -11.56 8.57
CA PRO A 262 3.61 -11.23 9.96
C PRO A 262 2.29 -11.85 10.44
N ALA A 263 1.25 -11.82 9.59
CA ALA A 263 -0.05 -12.38 9.92
C ALA A 263 -0.01 -13.91 9.99
N LEU A 264 0.75 -14.56 9.11
CA LEU A 264 1.00 -16.01 9.15
C LEU A 264 1.82 -16.40 10.39
N ALA A 265 2.84 -15.63 10.76
CA ALA A 265 3.67 -15.89 11.93
C ALA A 265 2.86 -15.79 13.23
N ALA A 266 1.90 -14.86 13.31
CA ALA A 266 0.95 -14.79 14.42
C ALA A 266 0.08 -16.06 14.57
N ARG A 267 -0.06 -16.85 13.50
CA ARG A 267 -0.75 -18.15 13.46
C ARG A 267 0.21 -19.35 13.57
N GLY A 268 1.49 -19.09 13.82
CA GLY A 268 2.53 -20.11 13.92
C GLY A 268 2.98 -20.68 12.56
N VAL A 269 2.64 -20.01 11.45
CA VAL A 269 3.01 -20.41 10.09
C VAL A 269 4.18 -19.56 9.62
N TYR A 270 5.25 -20.20 9.16
CA TYR A 270 6.46 -19.52 8.71
C TYR A 270 6.74 -19.91 7.26
N LEU A 271 6.65 -18.93 6.36
CA LEU A 271 7.04 -19.11 4.96
C LEU A 271 8.53 -18.80 4.76
N PRO A 272 9.19 -19.37 3.74
CA PRO A 272 10.57 -19.03 3.44
C PRO A 272 10.71 -17.54 3.07
N THR A 273 11.71 -16.89 3.67
CA THR A 273 12.13 -15.53 3.30
C THR A 273 12.73 -15.48 1.89
N ARG A 274 12.78 -14.28 1.29
CA ARG A 274 13.48 -14.04 0.01
C ARG A 274 14.91 -14.56 0.07
N GLU A 275 15.65 -14.28 1.14
CA GLU A 275 17.04 -14.73 1.31
C GLU A 275 17.16 -16.26 1.42
N GLN A 276 16.15 -16.94 1.98
CA GLN A 276 16.11 -18.40 2.06
C GLN A 276 15.76 -19.04 0.71
N ALA A 277 14.84 -18.41 -0.05
CA ALA A 277 14.44 -18.87 -1.37
C ALA A 277 15.55 -18.68 -2.42
N LEU A 278 16.31 -17.59 -2.31
CA LEU A 278 17.44 -17.28 -3.21
C LEU A 278 18.73 -18.05 -2.89
N ARG A 279 18.71 -18.98 -1.92
CA ARG A 279 19.90 -19.79 -1.62
C ARG A 279 20.23 -20.69 -2.82
N PRO A 280 21.52 -20.85 -3.17
CA PRO A 280 21.93 -21.75 -4.23
C PRO A 280 21.37 -23.15 -4.00
N MET A 281 20.59 -23.63 -4.97
CA MET A 281 20.02 -24.96 -4.94
C MET A 281 21.02 -25.96 -5.51
N ARG A 282 20.99 -27.17 -4.96
CA ARG A 282 21.80 -28.29 -5.42
C ARG A 282 20.87 -29.34 -5.99
N LYS A 283 20.99 -29.62 -7.29
CA LYS A 283 20.30 -30.73 -7.95
C LYS A 283 21.32 -31.72 -8.44
N LEU A 284 21.06 -33.00 -8.22
CA LEU A 284 21.81 -34.06 -8.86
C LEU A 284 21.36 -34.12 -10.32
N ASP A 285 22.29 -33.88 -11.24
CA ASP A 285 22.07 -34.19 -12.64
C ASP A 285 22.05 -35.71 -12.80
N GLU A 286 20.89 -36.25 -13.13
CA GLU A 286 20.69 -37.69 -13.24
C GLU A 286 21.46 -38.32 -14.40
N SER A 287 21.84 -37.53 -15.41
CA SER A 287 22.59 -38.02 -16.57
C SER A 287 24.09 -38.13 -16.31
N THR A 288 24.63 -37.24 -15.48
CA THR A 288 26.07 -37.17 -15.18
C THR A 288 26.41 -37.69 -13.78
N GLY A 289 25.44 -37.73 -12.87
CA GLY A 289 25.65 -38.00 -11.45
C GLY A 289 26.32 -36.86 -10.69
N GLU A 290 26.51 -35.69 -11.31
CA GLU A 290 27.11 -34.53 -10.65
C GLU A 290 26.07 -33.70 -9.90
N VAL A 291 26.46 -33.16 -8.74
CA VAL A 291 25.63 -32.19 -8.04
C VAL A 291 25.85 -30.83 -8.68
N ILE A 292 24.91 -30.43 -9.54
CA ILE A 292 24.87 -29.09 -10.11
C ILE A 292 24.34 -28.15 -9.02
N THR A 293 25.18 -27.19 -8.62
CA THR A 293 24.71 -26.05 -7.86
C THR A 293 24.23 -25.01 -8.85
N TYR A 294 22.92 -24.80 -8.92
CA TYR A 294 22.35 -23.69 -9.66
C TYR A 294 21.82 -22.70 -8.63
N THR A 295 22.28 -21.47 -8.74
CA THR A 295 21.55 -20.38 -8.09
C THR A 295 20.37 -20.13 -9.02
N PRO A 296 19.11 -20.30 -8.59
CA PRO A 296 17.98 -19.90 -9.43
C PRO A 296 18.29 -18.50 -9.94
N THR A 297 18.33 -18.37 -11.27
CA THR A 297 19.10 -17.32 -11.91
C THR A 297 18.68 -15.97 -11.37
N ARG A 298 19.58 -15.39 -10.56
CA ARG A 298 19.88 -13.97 -10.43
C ARG A 298 18.75 -13.07 -10.99
N LEU A 299 17.99 -12.43 -10.09
CA LEU A 299 17.51 -11.07 -10.40
C LEU A 299 18.77 -10.28 -10.78
N VAL A 300 19.00 -10.07 -12.07
CA VAL A 300 20.00 -9.09 -12.53
C VAL A 300 19.26 -7.77 -12.57
N LEU A 301 19.23 -7.06 -11.45
CA LEU A 301 19.19 -5.61 -11.50
C LEU A 301 20.54 -5.19 -12.10
N ASP A 302 20.50 -4.63 -13.30
CA ASP A 302 21.68 -4.03 -13.92
C ASP A 302 21.75 -2.58 -13.45
N ASP A 303 22.45 -2.34 -12.34
CA ASP A 303 22.66 -1.00 -11.74
C ASP A 303 23.53 -0.08 -12.63
N THR A 304 23.85 -0.47 -13.87
CA THR A 304 24.70 0.31 -14.79
C THR A 304 23.94 1.05 -15.89
N LEU A 305 22.61 0.98 -15.92
CA LEU A 305 21.80 1.87 -16.74
C LEU A 305 21.57 3.20 -16.01
N PRO A 306 21.60 4.34 -16.73
CA PRO A 306 21.32 5.63 -16.12
C PRO A 306 19.90 5.60 -15.57
N ASP A 307 19.75 5.88 -14.28
CA ASP A 307 18.49 6.02 -13.57
C ASP A 307 17.48 6.91 -14.35
N ASP A 308 16.65 6.29 -15.20
CA ASP A 308 15.60 6.97 -15.98
C ASP A 308 14.39 7.35 -15.10
N GLY A 309 14.42 7.03 -13.80
CA GLY A 309 13.49 7.56 -12.81
C GLY A 309 12.10 6.92 -12.75
N ASP A 310 11.80 5.88 -13.54
CA ASP A 310 10.60 5.07 -13.37
C ASP A 310 10.83 3.63 -13.88
N VAL A 311 10.49 2.66 -13.02
CA VAL A 311 10.44 1.20 -13.23
C VAL A 311 11.80 0.45 -13.31
N ASN A 312 12.03 -0.42 -12.31
CA ASN A 312 13.12 -1.41 -12.32
C ASN A 312 12.87 -2.47 -13.41
N TYR A 313 13.26 -2.21 -14.65
CA TYR A 313 13.23 -3.26 -15.68
C TYR A 313 14.31 -4.30 -15.41
N LEU A 314 13.88 -5.52 -15.07
CA LEU A 314 14.74 -6.69 -14.96
C LEU A 314 14.93 -7.32 -16.34
N ARG A 315 16.19 -7.46 -16.78
CA ARG A 315 16.48 -8.15 -18.05
C ARG A 315 16.50 -9.68 -17.89
N PRO A 316 16.12 -10.43 -18.94
CA PRO A 316 16.07 -11.89 -18.91
C PRO A 316 17.45 -12.54 -18.77
N CYS A 317 17.41 -13.77 -18.27
CA CYS A 317 18.54 -14.69 -18.12
C CYS A 317 19.29 -14.89 -19.45
N LYS A 318 20.57 -14.49 -19.51
CA LYS A 318 21.43 -14.52 -20.72
C LYS A 318 21.71 -15.92 -21.30
N GLU A 319 21.28 -17.00 -20.67
CA GLU A 319 21.68 -18.37 -21.03
C GLU A 319 20.58 -19.22 -21.69
N SER A 320 19.38 -18.67 -21.96
CA SER A 320 18.38 -19.37 -22.77
C SER A 320 18.75 -19.29 -24.27
N PRO A 321 18.84 -20.43 -25.00
CA PRO A 321 19.13 -20.46 -26.43
C PRO A 321 17.98 -19.94 -27.32
N ASN A 322 16.81 -19.61 -26.75
CA ASN A 322 15.71 -18.89 -27.42
C ASN A 322 15.56 -17.50 -26.80
N ARG A 323 15.83 -16.46 -27.59
CA ARG A 323 16.01 -15.06 -27.15
C ARG A 323 14.73 -14.22 -27.04
N ASP A 324 13.57 -14.75 -27.41
CA ASP A 324 12.38 -13.93 -27.67
C ASP A 324 11.19 -14.24 -26.71
N SER A 325 11.46 -14.79 -25.52
CA SER A 325 10.41 -14.98 -24.51
C SER A 325 10.97 -14.68 -23.12
N GLU A 326 10.59 -13.54 -22.56
CA GLU A 326 10.80 -13.20 -21.15
C GLU A 326 9.93 -14.11 -20.30
N VAL A 327 10.56 -15.15 -19.74
CA VAL A 327 9.90 -16.11 -18.86
C VAL A 327 10.45 -15.91 -17.45
N TYR A 328 9.57 -15.57 -16.51
CA TYR A 328 9.91 -15.41 -15.10
C TYR A 328 9.50 -16.65 -14.30
N GLU A 329 10.47 -17.25 -13.63
CA GLU A 329 10.26 -18.40 -12.74
C GLU A 329 10.65 -18.02 -11.31
N VAL A 330 9.71 -18.18 -10.38
CA VAL A 330 9.98 -18.06 -8.95
C VAL A 330 10.06 -19.45 -8.34
N GLN A 331 11.19 -19.73 -7.69
CA GLN A 331 11.41 -20.97 -6.96
C GLN A 331 11.54 -20.70 -5.46
N ILE A 332 10.70 -21.36 -4.67
CA ILE A 332 10.76 -21.32 -3.20
C ILE A 332 10.74 -22.76 -2.68
N GLY A 333 11.88 -23.18 -2.11
CA GLY A 333 12.06 -24.55 -1.64
C GLY A 333 11.97 -25.54 -2.80
N ARG A 334 10.99 -26.44 -2.75
CA ARG A 334 10.73 -27.44 -3.81
C ARG A 334 9.71 -26.97 -4.85
N HIS A 335 9.08 -25.83 -4.63
CA HIS A 335 8.02 -25.34 -5.50
C HIS A 335 8.58 -24.34 -6.49
N THR A 336 8.19 -24.52 -7.74
CA THR A 336 8.44 -23.62 -8.85
C THR A 336 7.10 -23.05 -9.29
N GLN A 337 7.05 -21.75 -9.56
CA GLN A 337 5.93 -21.06 -10.19
C GLN A 337 6.46 -20.31 -11.41
N LEU A 338 5.84 -20.58 -12.56
CA LEU A 338 5.96 -19.71 -13.72
C LEU A 338 5.06 -18.51 -13.47
N ILE A 339 5.62 -17.31 -13.49
CA ILE A 339 4.83 -16.09 -13.32
C ILE A 339 4.28 -15.71 -14.68
N ILE A 340 5.12 -15.23 -15.60
CA ILE A 340 4.72 -14.76 -16.92
C ILE A 340 5.74 -15.19 -17.98
N SER A 341 5.23 -15.32 -19.21
CA SER A 341 5.94 -15.54 -20.46
C SER A 341 5.41 -14.52 -21.46
N ASP A 342 6.23 -13.96 -22.36
CA ASP A 342 5.76 -13.13 -23.49
C ASP A 342 4.68 -13.80 -24.36
N SER A 343 4.49 -15.11 -24.19
CA SER A 343 3.42 -15.88 -24.82
C SER A 343 2.05 -15.73 -24.13
N PHE A 344 1.95 -15.11 -22.96
CA PHE A 344 0.66 -14.86 -22.31
C PHE A 344 -0.10 -13.78 -23.09
N PRO A 345 -1.38 -14.02 -23.45
CA PRO A 345 -2.22 -12.96 -23.98
C PRO A 345 -2.27 -11.80 -22.98
N SER A 346 -2.05 -10.57 -23.45
CA SER A 346 -2.01 -9.36 -22.61
C SER A 346 -3.26 -9.18 -21.76
N GLU A 347 -4.40 -9.67 -22.22
CA GLU A 347 -5.68 -9.61 -21.53
C GLU A 347 -5.84 -10.62 -20.38
N LEU A 348 -4.95 -11.62 -20.29
CA LEU A 348 -4.98 -12.67 -19.26
C LEU A 348 -3.83 -12.56 -18.26
N ILE A 349 -2.87 -11.65 -18.49
CA ILE A 349 -1.62 -11.59 -17.73
C ILE A 349 -1.87 -11.34 -16.23
N TRP A 350 -2.77 -10.42 -15.91
CA TRP A 350 -3.17 -10.10 -14.53
C TRP A 350 -3.92 -11.24 -13.86
N GLU A 351 -4.91 -11.83 -14.55
CA GLU A 351 -5.66 -12.99 -14.02
C GLU A 351 -4.71 -14.17 -13.77
N ALA A 352 -3.77 -14.42 -14.68
CA ALA A 352 -2.77 -15.47 -14.56
C ALA A 352 -1.84 -15.22 -13.38
N ALA A 353 -1.29 -14.01 -13.22
CA ALA A 353 -0.40 -13.65 -12.12
C ALA A 353 -1.04 -13.92 -10.75
N ILE A 354 -2.28 -13.50 -10.54
CA ILE A 354 -3.01 -13.73 -9.29
C ILE A 354 -3.28 -15.22 -9.07
N ASN A 355 -3.82 -15.92 -10.07
CA ASN A 355 -4.14 -17.35 -9.95
C ASN A 355 -2.89 -18.19 -9.64
N HIS A 356 -1.80 -17.91 -10.36
CA HIS A 356 -0.52 -18.56 -10.17
C HIS A 356 0.06 -18.30 -8.78
N THR A 357 -0.01 -17.05 -8.31
CA THR A 357 0.41 -16.69 -6.95
C THR A 357 -0.41 -17.43 -5.90
N ILE A 358 -1.73 -17.48 -6.02
CA ILE A 358 -2.59 -18.20 -5.06
C ILE A 358 -2.25 -19.71 -5.04
N ILE A 359 -2.10 -20.34 -6.21
CA ILE A 359 -1.72 -21.76 -6.32
C ILE A 359 -0.36 -22.00 -5.65
N PHE A 360 0.60 -21.12 -5.90
CA PHE A 360 1.93 -21.21 -5.33
C PHE A 360 1.92 -21.05 -3.80
N LEU A 361 1.24 -20.02 -3.29
CA LEU A 361 1.06 -19.80 -1.86
C LEU A 361 0.41 -21.00 -1.18
N ASN A 362 -0.62 -21.61 -1.80
CA ASN A 362 -1.28 -22.79 -1.25
C ASN A 362 -0.34 -23.99 -1.09
N LYS A 363 0.61 -24.18 -2.01
CA LYS A 363 1.66 -25.21 -1.88
C LYS A 363 2.62 -24.90 -0.72
N LEU A 364 2.98 -23.63 -0.55
CA LEU A 364 3.86 -23.19 0.55
C LEU A 364 3.16 -23.33 1.92
N LEU A 365 1.88 -22.96 1.99
CA LEU A 365 1.05 -23.10 3.19
C LEU A 365 0.85 -24.57 3.55
N GLU A 366 0.68 -25.46 2.57
CA GLU A 366 0.62 -26.90 2.77
C GLU A 366 1.94 -27.45 3.35
N ASP A 367 3.10 -27.07 2.77
CA ASP A 367 4.42 -27.47 3.28
C ASP A 367 4.67 -26.97 4.71
N ALA A 368 4.13 -25.80 5.05
CA ALA A 368 4.19 -25.23 6.40
C ALA A 368 3.14 -25.84 7.36
N ASN A 369 2.37 -26.84 6.93
CA ASN A 369 1.29 -27.47 7.69
C ASN A 369 0.26 -26.45 8.23
N SER A 370 -0.01 -25.41 7.44
CA SER A 370 -1.05 -24.43 7.74
C SER A 370 -2.44 -25.02 7.47
N GLU A 371 -3.41 -24.67 8.30
CA GLU A 371 -4.84 -24.90 8.01
C GLU A 371 -5.42 -23.88 7.03
N ASP A 372 -4.80 -22.69 6.95
CA ASP A 372 -5.22 -21.64 6.03
C ASP A 372 -4.79 -21.97 4.59
N ARG A 373 -5.61 -21.52 3.64
CA ARG A 373 -5.37 -21.48 2.20
C ARG A 373 -5.63 -20.07 1.68
N ALA A 374 -4.90 -19.68 0.66
CA ALA A 374 -5.11 -18.47 -0.12
C ALA A 374 -6.28 -18.66 -1.08
N TYR A 375 -7.15 -17.66 -1.13
CA TYR A 375 -8.25 -17.52 -2.09
C TYR A 375 -8.22 -16.11 -2.67
N GLY A 376 -8.67 -15.94 -3.91
CA GLY A 376 -8.77 -14.61 -4.52
C GLY A 376 -10.00 -13.88 -4.00
N LEU A 377 -9.93 -12.56 -3.90
CA LEU A 377 -11.03 -11.67 -3.56
C LEU A 377 -10.93 -10.46 -4.48
N TYR A 378 -12.06 -10.10 -5.10
CA TYR A 378 -12.08 -9.20 -6.25
C TYR A 378 -11.27 -9.78 -7.43
N ALA A 379 -11.61 -9.40 -8.65
CA ALA A 379 -10.96 -9.93 -9.85
C ALA A 379 -10.71 -8.75 -10.78
N ASP A 380 -9.47 -8.27 -10.82
CA ASP A 380 -8.90 -7.32 -11.78
C ASP A 380 -7.42 -7.09 -11.40
N ASN A 381 -6.82 -5.99 -11.88
CA ASN A 381 -5.52 -5.50 -11.43
C ASN A 381 -5.43 -5.32 -9.90
N ASP A 382 -6.45 -4.71 -9.29
CA ASP A 382 -6.50 -4.41 -7.84
C ASP A 382 -7.03 -5.59 -7.01
N ALA A 383 -6.60 -6.81 -7.32
CA ALA A 383 -7.06 -7.98 -6.61
C ALA A 383 -6.58 -8.00 -5.15
N HIS A 384 -7.27 -8.81 -4.35
CA HIS A 384 -6.88 -9.12 -2.99
C HIS A 384 -6.77 -10.63 -2.84
N ILE A 385 -5.91 -11.06 -1.92
CA ILE A 385 -5.82 -12.46 -1.52
C ILE A 385 -6.28 -12.56 -0.07
N VAL A 386 -7.17 -13.51 0.20
CA VAL A 386 -7.66 -13.81 1.55
C VAL A 386 -7.14 -15.15 2.06
N LEU A 387 -6.82 -15.20 3.35
CA LEU A 387 -6.38 -16.41 4.05
C LEU A 387 -7.52 -16.99 4.88
N LEU A 388 -7.99 -18.17 4.50
CA LEU A 388 -9.11 -18.87 5.14
C LEU A 388 -8.82 -20.36 5.27
N SER A 389 -9.36 -21.01 6.30
CA SER A 389 -9.45 -22.47 6.27
C SER A 389 -10.50 -22.94 5.25
N PRO A 390 -10.41 -24.17 4.69
CA PRO A 390 -11.44 -24.70 3.79
C PRO A 390 -12.87 -24.67 4.37
N GLN A 391 -12.98 -24.84 5.69
CA GLN A 391 -14.26 -24.72 6.41
C GLN A 391 -14.77 -23.27 6.39
N GLN A 392 -13.92 -22.29 6.69
CA GLN A 392 -14.27 -20.86 6.68
C GLN A 392 -14.67 -20.40 5.27
N PHE A 393 -13.89 -20.79 4.26
CA PHE A 393 -14.22 -20.54 2.85
C PHE A 393 -15.62 -21.08 2.49
N THR A 394 -15.90 -22.34 2.84
CA THR A 394 -17.19 -22.98 2.58
C THR A 394 -18.35 -22.26 3.29
N LEU A 395 -18.15 -21.81 4.53
CA LEU A 395 -19.16 -21.06 5.30
C LEU A 395 -19.52 -19.74 4.62
N ILE A 396 -18.51 -18.99 4.17
CA ILE A 396 -18.70 -17.69 3.49
C ILE A 396 -19.35 -17.90 2.11
N GLN A 397 -18.87 -18.86 1.32
CA GLN A 397 -19.37 -19.15 -0.03
C GLN A 397 -20.84 -19.58 -0.06
N LYS A 398 -21.26 -20.43 0.88
CA LYS A 398 -22.65 -20.92 0.95
C LYS A 398 -23.64 -19.85 1.41
N GLY A 399 -23.17 -18.79 2.06
CA GLY A 399 -24.00 -17.69 2.52
C GLY A 399 -24.49 -16.83 1.35
N ASN A 400 -25.77 -16.48 1.35
CA ASN A 400 -26.31 -15.38 0.53
C ASN A 400 -26.26 -14.05 1.30
N LEU A 401 -25.23 -13.88 2.13
CA LEU A 401 -25.08 -12.74 3.03
C LEU A 401 -24.29 -11.60 2.42
N ILE A 402 -23.43 -11.90 1.44
CA ILE A 402 -22.66 -10.91 0.70
C ILE A 402 -22.91 -11.08 -0.81
N PRO A 403 -22.79 -10.00 -1.61
CA PRO A 403 -22.84 -10.07 -3.06
C PRO A 403 -21.83 -11.06 -3.63
N ASP A 404 -22.13 -11.68 -4.77
CA ASP A 404 -21.24 -12.69 -5.37
C ASP A 404 -19.85 -12.13 -5.72
N GLY A 405 -19.75 -10.85 -6.10
CA GLY A 405 -18.47 -10.17 -6.36
C GLY A 405 -17.60 -9.94 -5.11
N GLU A 406 -18.16 -10.08 -3.92
CA GLU A 406 -17.44 -10.01 -2.64
C GLU A 406 -17.10 -11.39 -2.08
N LYS A 407 -17.51 -12.47 -2.75
CA LYS A 407 -17.19 -13.83 -2.30
C LYS A 407 -15.79 -14.21 -2.74
N PRO A 408 -14.99 -14.85 -1.86
CA PRO A 408 -13.66 -15.30 -2.23
C PRO A 408 -13.74 -16.45 -3.23
N TRP A 409 -12.76 -16.62 -4.13
CA TRP A 409 -12.79 -17.66 -5.16
C TRP A 409 -11.52 -18.54 -5.12
N GLU A 410 -11.68 -19.80 -5.54
CA GLU A 410 -10.55 -20.73 -5.68
C GLU A 410 -9.80 -20.45 -6.98
N ALA A 411 -8.47 -20.36 -6.89
CA ALA A 411 -7.63 -20.20 -8.06
C ALA A 411 -7.66 -21.43 -8.96
N ARG A 412 -7.61 -21.18 -10.26
CA ARG A 412 -7.53 -22.17 -11.33
C ARG A 412 -6.25 -21.97 -12.11
N LEU A 413 -5.64 -23.06 -12.55
CA LEU A 413 -4.46 -22.95 -13.41
C LEU A 413 -4.90 -22.40 -14.78
N ILE A 414 -4.37 -21.25 -15.16
CA ILE A 414 -4.62 -20.65 -16.46
C ILE A 414 -3.53 -21.16 -17.41
N ASN A 415 -3.85 -22.23 -18.12
CA ASN A 415 -2.97 -22.76 -19.15
C ASN A 415 -3.14 -21.94 -20.42
N ILE A 416 -2.04 -21.42 -20.96
CA ILE A 416 -2.01 -21.05 -22.38
C ILE A 416 -2.10 -22.37 -23.14
N SER A 417 -3.21 -22.64 -23.80
CA SER A 417 -3.27 -23.72 -24.80
C SER A 417 -2.23 -23.40 -25.87
N GLN A 418 -1.17 -24.24 -25.93
CA GLN A 418 -0.09 -24.16 -26.91
C GLN A 418 -0.59 -24.24 -28.36
#